data_AF-A0AA92W465-F1
#
_entry.id   AF-A0AA92W465-F1
#
_cell.length_a   1.000
_cell.length_b   1.000
_cell.length_c   1.000
_cell.angle_alpha   90.00
_cell.angle_beta   90.00
_cell.angle_gamma   90.00
#
_symmetry.space_group_name_H-M   'P 1'
#
loop_
_entity.id
_entity.type
_entity.pdbx_description
1 polymer ?
#
loop_
_entity_poly.entity_id
_entity_poly.type
_entity_poly.pdbx_seq_one_letter_code
_entity_poly.pdbx_strand_id
1 'polypeptide(L)'
;MTLDVLRNFIQSSHINFLYGSGVSRPYLATLGNIEKWLTMLAEDASDETYKEVIEASLYKAYCDGVILKNRYLSFASDEKFLETKSAYSEFFSICNELMNKRNSQLLNKQINLFTTNIDLLAEETLSKAGIELNDGFRGTIKPVYNESNFQISLSKASMLFHKQSEVPMFNLIKVHGAVNWKEQNRMIVSDTLLLWEIEQTLKKIDKDYFVELQNANKKEKTFDEVKTEAEDIALILPDDAYKEFFEAYNKIVMINPTKEKFKTSVLDYHFYELMRIYSNALERENSILFVMGFSFADEHIAQITKRAADTNPTLQIVVFAYSDEDEEGYKKNLQIEHGCSNNNILILTPTKFKELNNEKYSGLCSKVSFFDLKTINLIFKEISNNIHSCYGA
;
A
#
# COMPACT_ATOMS: atom_id res chain seq x y z
N MET A 1 -10.58 -21.69 -4.33
CA MET A 1 -11.22 -21.10 -5.53
C MET A 1 -10.34 -21.35 -6.75
N THR A 2 -10.91 -21.84 -7.85
CA THR A 2 -10.17 -22.05 -9.10
C THR A 2 -10.01 -20.73 -9.87
N LEU A 3 -9.05 -20.66 -10.79
CA LEU A 3 -8.84 -19.51 -11.69
C LEU A 3 -10.10 -19.17 -12.50
N ASP A 4 -10.87 -20.17 -12.91
CA ASP A 4 -12.12 -19.97 -13.65
C ASP A 4 -13.18 -19.24 -12.81
N VAL A 5 -13.25 -19.53 -11.51
CA VAL A 5 -14.16 -18.84 -10.58
C VAL A 5 -13.68 -17.40 -10.33
N LEU A 6 -12.38 -17.20 -10.12
CA LEU A 6 -11.79 -15.85 -9.99
C LEU A 6 -12.06 -14.98 -11.23
N ARG A 7 -11.92 -15.56 -12.43
CA ARG A 7 -12.25 -14.91 -13.70
C ARG A 7 -13.71 -14.46 -13.75
N ASN A 8 -14.65 -15.27 -13.26
CA ASN A 8 -16.06 -14.90 -13.25
C ASN A 8 -16.31 -13.71 -12.32
N PHE A 9 -15.75 -13.72 -11.10
CA PHE A 9 -15.85 -12.59 -10.18
C PHE A 9 -15.28 -11.29 -10.77
N ILE A 10 -14.10 -11.34 -11.40
CA ILE A 10 -13.49 -10.17 -12.05
C ILE A 10 -14.41 -9.58 -13.13
N GLN A 11 -15.11 -10.43 -13.89
CA GLN A 11 -16.03 -9.96 -14.93
C GLN A 11 -17.33 -9.36 -14.36
N SER A 12 -17.83 -9.87 -13.23
CA SER A 12 -19.15 -9.51 -12.69
C SER A 12 -19.14 -8.59 -11.47
N SER A 13 -17.98 -8.22 -10.92
CA SER A 13 -17.88 -7.53 -9.63
C SER A 13 -17.20 -6.15 -9.68
N HIS A 14 -17.47 -5.26 -8.73
CA HIS A 14 -16.64 -4.08 -8.49
C HIS A 14 -15.27 -4.53 -7.95
N ILE A 15 -14.18 -4.11 -8.62
CA ILE A 15 -12.84 -4.60 -8.32
C ILE A 15 -12.13 -3.64 -7.37
N ASN A 16 -11.73 -4.18 -6.22
CA ASN A 16 -10.93 -3.48 -5.23
C ASN A 16 -9.66 -4.27 -4.93
N PHE A 17 -8.57 -3.56 -4.72
CA PHE A 17 -7.31 -4.11 -4.23
C PHE A 17 -6.96 -3.43 -2.91
N LEU A 18 -6.52 -4.20 -1.92
CA LEU A 18 -5.84 -3.70 -0.73
C LEU A 18 -4.40 -4.23 -0.79
N TYR A 19 -3.42 -3.33 -0.81
CA TYR A 19 -2.03 -3.74 -0.80
C TYR A 19 -1.16 -2.98 0.18
N GLY A 20 -0.17 -3.68 0.71
CA GLY A 20 0.76 -3.15 1.72
C GLY A 20 2.21 -3.20 1.25
N SER A 21 3.13 -3.01 2.21
CA SER A 21 4.55 -2.84 1.92
C SER A 21 5.20 -4.08 1.30
N GLY A 22 4.59 -5.26 1.46
CA GLY A 22 5.06 -6.49 0.85
C GLY A 22 5.10 -6.44 -0.68
N VAL A 23 4.21 -5.64 -1.30
CA VAL A 23 4.17 -5.47 -2.76
C VAL A 23 5.35 -4.67 -3.29
N SER A 24 5.89 -3.75 -2.49
CA SER A 24 7.02 -2.89 -2.89
C SER A 24 8.39 -3.55 -2.70
N ARG A 25 8.44 -4.84 -2.32
CA ARG A 25 9.68 -5.62 -2.24
C ARG A 25 10.15 -6.05 -3.65
N PRO A 26 11.46 -6.28 -3.86
CA PRO A 26 12.56 -6.12 -2.89
C PRO A 26 13.10 -4.68 -2.74
N TYR A 27 12.58 -3.70 -3.47
CA TYR A 27 13.13 -2.34 -3.45
C TYR A 27 12.91 -1.59 -2.13
N LEU A 28 11.66 -1.52 -1.67
CA LEU A 28 11.30 -0.90 -0.39
C LEU A 28 11.25 -1.97 0.69
N ALA A 29 11.85 -1.66 1.84
CA ALA A 29 11.88 -2.56 2.98
C ALA A 29 10.52 -2.54 3.71
N THR A 30 10.19 -3.64 4.37
CA THR A 30 9.12 -3.65 5.37
C THR A 30 9.61 -2.97 6.64
N LEU A 31 8.70 -2.34 7.40
CA LEU A 31 9.04 -1.62 8.62
C LEU A 31 9.53 -2.51 9.78
N GLY A 32 9.39 -3.84 9.70
CA GLY A 32 9.91 -4.77 10.69
C GLY A 32 9.45 -4.42 12.11
N ASN A 33 10.39 -4.31 13.05
CA ASN A 33 10.11 -3.92 14.44
C ASN A 33 9.97 -2.40 14.68
N ILE A 34 10.16 -1.54 13.67
CA ILE A 34 10.09 -0.07 13.84
C ILE A 34 8.75 0.35 14.45
N GLU A 35 7.64 -0.20 13.96
CA GLU A 35 6.29 0.10 14.47
C GLU A 35 6.12 -0.26 15.95
N LYS A 36 6.65 -1.43 16.33
CA LYS A 36 6.61 -1.92 17.70
C LYS A 36 7.43 -1.02 18.62
N TRP A 37 8.62 -0.61 18.21
CA TRP A 37 9.50 0.23 19.00
C TRP A 37 9.00 1.67 19.13
N LEU A 38 8.48 2.27 18.05
CA LEU A 38 7.83 3.58 18.12
C LEU A 38 6.63 3.56 19.07
N THR A 39 5.84 2.47 19.06
CA THR A 39 4.73 2.30 19.99
C THR A 39 5.21 2.21 21.45
N MET A 40 6.27 1.42 21.72
CA MET A 40 6.86 1.31 23.05
C MET A 40 7.37 2.66 23.57
N LEU A 41 7.97 3.48 22.70
CA LEU A 41 8.41 4.84 23.05
C LEU A 41 7.23 5.75 23.38
N ALA A 42 6.14 5.68 22.61
CA ALA A 42 4.96 6.51 22.83
C ALA A 42 4.20 6.18 24.12
N GLU A 43 4.19 4.90 24.53
CA GLU A 43 3.56 4.43 25.78
C GLU A 43 4.38 4.81 27.04
N ASP A 44 5.68 5.06 26.88
CA ASP A 44 6.56 5.45 27.98
C ASP A 44 6.51 6.97 28.21
N ALA A 45 5.97 7.39 29.36
CA ALA A 45 5.76 8.80 29.71
C ALA A 45 7.01 9.53 30.26
N SER A 46 8.18 8.87 30.40
CA SER A 46 9.40 9.55 30.86
C SER A 46 9.93 10.56 29.84
N ASP A 47 10.50 11.67 30.30
CA ASP A 47 11.12 12.69 29.45
C ASP A 47 12.65 12.49 29.49
N GLU A 48 13.12 11.48 28.76
CA GLU A 48 14.53 11.07 28.77
C GLU A 48 15.16 11.25 27.38
N THR A 49 16.33 11.89 27.33
CA THR A 49 17.02 12.27 26.09
C THR A 49 17.32 11.08 25.17
N TYR A 50 17.55 9.88 25.72
CA TYR A 50 17.77 8.68 24.89
C TYR A 50 16.56 8.35 24.01
N LYS A 51 15.33 8.71 24.41
CA LYS A 51 14.14 8.46 23.59
C LYS A 51 14.18 9.24 22.28
N GLU A 52 14.66 10.47 22.33
CA GLU A 52 14.85 11.31 21.14
C GLU A 52 15.86 10.66 20.18
N VAL A 53 16.95 10.11 20.72
CA VAL A 53 17.95 9.36 19.95
C VAL A 53 17.34 8.13 19.28
N ILE A 54 16.55 7.33 20.02
CA ILE A 54 15.88 6.15 19.45
C ILE A 54 14.88 6.59 18.37
N GLU A 55 14.01 7.57 18.66
CA GLU A 55 13.02 8.07 17.71
C GLU A 55 13.67 8.58 16.42
N ALA A 56 14.72 9.41 16.54
CA ALA A 56 15.48 9.90 15.40
C ALA A 56 16.11 8.76 14.59
N SER A 57 16.64 7.73 15.26
CA SER A 57 17.23 6.55 14.62
C SER A 57 16.18 5.72 13.88
N LEU A 58 14.99 5.57 14.44
CA LEU A 58 13.87 4.87 13.81
C LEU A 58 13.34 5.64 12.58
N TYR A 59 13.13 6.95 12.70
CA TYR A 59 12.72 7.77 11.56
C TYR A 59 13.79 7.84 10.48
N LYS A 60 15.08 7.90 10.85
CA LYS A 60 16.17 7.80 9.88
C LYS A 60 16.14 6.46 9.14
N ALA A 61 15.98 5.35 9.84
CA ALA A 61 15.88 4.03 9.21
C ALA A 61 14.66 3.93 8.27
N TYR A 62 13.52 4.51 8.66
CA TYR A 62 12.36 4.62 7.80
C TYR A 62 12.63 5.52 6.58
N CYS A 63 13.34 6.62 6.78
CA CYS A 63 13.73 7.54 5.72
C CYS A 63 14.61 6.83 4.67
N ASP A 64 15.69 6.18 5.11
CA ASP A 64 16.63 5.48 4.25
C ASP A 64 15.98 4.27 3.54
N GLY A 65 15.12 3.55 4.26
CA GLY A 65 14.50 2.32 3.79
C GLY A 65 13.35 2.52 2.80
N VAL A 66 12.58 3.61 2.98
CA VAL A 66 11.31 3.85 2.28
C VAL A 66 11.22 5.27 1.74
N ILE A 67 11.26 6.31 2.59
CA ILE A 67 10.86 7.68 2.21
C ILE A 67 11.79 8.26 1.13
N LEU A 68 13.10 8.32 1.39
CA LEU A 68 14.09 8.96 0.52
C LEU A 68 14.30 8.21 -0.79
N LYS A 69 14.01 6.91 -0.84
CA LYS A 69 14.04 6.13 -2.09
C LYS A 69 13.07 6.66 -3.14
N ASN A 70 11.95 7.26 -2.72
CA ASN A 70 10.96 7.84 -3.64
C ASN A 70 11.49 9.06 -4.41
N ARG A 71 12.53 9.73 -3.91
CA ARG A 71 13.12 10.88 -4.60
C ARG A 71 13.77 10.51 -5.93
N TYR A 72 14.23 9.26 -6.04
CA TYR A 72 15.07 8.80 -7.14
C TYR A 72 14.33 7.90 -8.13
N LEU A 73 13.00 7.73 -8.02
CA LEU A 73 12.24 6.79 -8.87
C LEU A 73 12.44 7.02 -10.38
N SER A 74 12.63 8.27 -10.80
CA SER A 74 12.84 8.57 -12.22
C SER A 74 14.25 8.26 -12.73
N PHE A 75 15.24 8.14 -11.84
CA PHE A 75 16.67 8.01 -12.18
C PHE A 75 17.36 6.77 -11.60
N ALA A 76 16.70 6.04 -10.71
CA ALA A 76 17.26 4.86 -10.07
C ALA A 76 17.50 3.75 -11.09
N SER A 77 18.71 3.18 -11.04
CA SER A 77 19.16 2.05 -11.87
C SER A 77 19.45 0.80 -11.03
N ASP A 78 19.04 0.81 -9.76
CA ASP A 78 19.19 -0.32 -8.85
C ASP A 78 18.40 -1.54 -9.36
N GLU A 79 18.99 -2.73 -9.26
CA GLU A 79 18.37 -3.96 -9.78
C GLU A 79 17.04 -4.27 -9.08
N LYS A 80 16.98 -4.11 -7.75
CA LYS A 80 15.75 -4.34 -6.97
C LYS A 80 14.68 -3.33 -7.35
N PHE A 81 15.08 -2.08 -7.58
CA PHE A 81 14.18 -1.05 -8.09
C PHE A 81 13.57 -1.43 -9.44
N LEU A 82 14.41 -1.83 -10.40
CA LEU A 82 13.95 -2.19 -11.74
C LEU A 82 13.01 -3.40 -11.71
N GLU A 83 13.31 -4.41 -10.87
CA GLU A 83 12.43 -5.55 -10.65
C GLU A 83 11.06 -5.13 -10.09
N THR A 84 11.04 -4.40 -8.96
CA THR A 84 9.80 -3.94 -8.34
C THR A 84 8.99 -3.06 -9.31
N LYS A 85 9.64 -2.10 -9.97
CA LYS A 85 8.99 -1.22 -10.96
C LYS A 85 8.40 -1.99 -12.13
N SER A 86 9.10 -3.00 -12.64
CA SER A 86 8.61 -3.87 -13.71
C SER A 86 7.37 -4.64 -13.26
N ALA A 87 7.37 -5.16 -12.02
CA ALA A 87 6.22 -5.88 -11.47
C ALA A 87 4.98 -4.98 -11.34
N TYR A 88 5.12 -3.74 -10.84
CA TYR A 88 4.02 -2.76 -10.81
C TYR A 88 3.52 -2.40 -12.22
N SER A 89 4.43 -2.12 -13.14
CA SER A 89 4.09 -1.75 -14.52
C SER A 89 3.31 -2.87 -15.23
N GLU A 90 3.75 -4.12 -15.05
CA GLU A 90 3.08 -5.30 -15.58
C GLU A 90 1.71 -5.50 -14.92
N PHE A 91 1.62 -5.39 -13.59
CA PHE A 91 0.36 -5.52 -12.84
C PHE A 91 -0.71 -4.56 -13.37
N PHE A 92 -0.40 -3.27 -13.42
CA PHE A 92 -1.36 -2.26 -13.90
C PHE A 92 -1.69 -2.42 -15.37
N SER A 93 -0.73 -2.84 -16.20
CA SER A 93 -0.99 -3.14 -17.61
C SER A 93 -1.98 -4.31 -17.76
N ILE A 94 -1.82 -5.38 -16.98
CA ILE A 94 -2.74 -6.52 -16.95
C ILE A 94 -4.13 -6.09 -16.49
N CYS A 95 -4.22 -5.35 -15.38
CA CYS A 95 -5.49 -4.84 -14.88
C CYS A 95 -6.19 -3.91 -15.89
N ASN A 96 -5.45 -3.04 -16.56
CA ASN A 96 -5.99 -2.18 -17.61
C ASN A 96 -6.50 -3.01 -18.81
N GLU A 97 -5.76 -4.04 -19.21
CA GLU A 97 -6.20 -4.99 -20.25
C GLU A 97 -7.50 -5.71 -19.84
N LEU A 98 -7.58 -6.18 -18.59
CA LEU A 98 -8.79 -6.81 -18.02
C LEU A 98 -10.00 -5.88 -18.09
N MET A 99 -9.86 -4.62 -17.68
CA MET A 99 -10.95 -3.65 -17.72
C MET A 99 -11.37 -3.28 -19.14
N ASN A 100 -10.45 -3.29 -20.10
CA ASN A 100 -10.77 -3.05 -21.50
C ASN A 100 -11.52 -4.23 -22.15
N LYS A 101 -11.18 -5.47 -21.78
CA LYS A 101 -11.85 -6.69 -22.24
C LYS A 101 -13.20 -6.93 -21.57
N ARG A 102 -13.44 -6.33 -20.40
CA ARG A 102 -14.67 -6.50 -19.63
C ARG A 102 -15.90 -6.11 -20.47
N ASN A 103 -16.82 -7.06 -20.61
CA ASN A 103 -18.02 -6.92 -21.46
C ASN A 103 -19.18 -6.17 -20.78
N SER A 104 -19.26 -6.18 -19.45
CA SER A 104 -20.40 -5.58 -18.73
C SER A 104 -20.45 -4.07 -18.96
N GLN A 105 -21.55 -3.60 -19.55
CA GLN A 105 -21.87 -2.17 -19.65
C GLN A 105 -22.56 -1.63 -18.38
N LEU A 106 -22.93 -2.50 -17.46
CA LEU A 106 -23.59 -2.15 -16.20
C LEU A 106 -22.59 -1.70 -15.13
N LEU A 107 -21.35 -2.15 -15.23
CA LEU A 107 -20.29 -1.85 -14.27
C LEU A 107 -19.30 -0.88 -14.90
N ASN A 108 -18.96 0.15 -14.13
CA ASN A 108 -17.98 1.12 -14.56
C ASN A 108 -16.58 0.50 -14.68
N LYS A 109 -15.74 1.11 -15.51
CA LYS A 109 -14.36 0.68 -15.74
C LYS A 109 -13.39 1.23 -14.69
N GLN A 110 -13.79 1.20 -13.43
CA GLN A 110 -12.98 1.69 -12.32
C GLN A 110 -12.41 0.52 -11.50
N ILE A 111 -11.15 0.66 -11.10
CA ILE A 111 -10.49 -0.19 -10.12
C ILE A 111 -10.11 0.68 -8.93
N ASN A 112 -10.47 0.27 -7.72
CA ASN A 112 -10.00 0.95 -6.51
C ASN A 112 -8.75 0.25 -5.96
N LEU A 113 -7.73 1.03 -5.69
CA LEU A 113 -6.45 0.64 -5.12
C LEU A 113 -6.32 1.27 -3.73
N PHE A 114 -6.58 0.49 -2.69
CA PHE A 114 -6.37 0.89 -1.31
C PHE A 114 -4.98 0.48 -0.84
N THR A 115 -4.26 1.40 -0.21
CA THR A 115 -2.93 1.08 0.32
C THR A 115 -2.57 1.87 1.57
N THR A 116 -1.81 1.21 2.45
CA THR A 116 -1.11 1.86 3.58
C THR A 116 0.29 2.32 3.19
N ASN A 117 0.72 2.07 1.96
CA ASN A 117 2.04 2.50 1.49
C ASN A 117 2.04 3.99 1.23
N ILE A 118 3.09 4.64 1.69
CA ILE A 118 3.34 6.07 1.49
C ILE A 118 4.20 6.35 0.24
N ASP A 119 4.72 5.32 -0.41
CA ASP A 119 5.62 5.40 -1.57
C ASP A 119 4.92 5.85 -2.85
N LEU A 120 5.65 6.32 -3.88
CA LEU A 120 5.10 6.87 -5.13
C LEU A 120 5.23 5.90 -6.33
N LEU A 121 5.43 4.60 -6.09
CA LEU A 121 5.65 3.62 -7.18
C LEU A 121 4.42 3.48 -8.08
N ALA A 122 3.22 3.48 -7.49
CA ALA A 122 1.99 3.35 -8.25
C ALA A 122 1.76 4.55 -9.18
N GLU A 123 1.93 5.77 -8.65
CA GLU A 123 1.80 7.01 -9.42
C GLU A 123 2.81 7.08 -10.57
N GLU A 124 4.08 6.83 -10.29
CA GLU A 124 5.15 6.88 -11.28
C GLU A 124 4.93 5.85 -12.40
N THR A 125 4.50 4.62 -12.07
CA THR A 125 4.31 3.55 -13.06
C THR A 125 3.07 3.75 -13.92
N LEU A 126 1.92 4.13 -13.31
CA LEU A 126 0.70 4.43 -14.05
C LEU A 126 0.87 5.64 -14.97
N SER A 127 1.49 6.71 -14.46
CA SER A 127 1.78 7.92 -15.24
C SER A 127 2.69 7.62 -16.44
N LYS A 128 3.78 6.87 -16.24
CA LYS A 128 4.68 6.46 -17.34
C LYS A 128 4.01 5.54 -18.37
N ALA A 129 3.05 4.72 -17.95
CA ALA A 129 2.28 3.86 -18.84
C ALA A 129 1.17 4.61 -19.60
N GLY A 130 0.89 5.87 -19.26
CA GLY A 130 -0.24 6.63 -19.82
C GLY A 130 -1.60 6.04 -19.45
N ILE A 131 -1.67 5.35 -18.31
CA ILE A 131 -2.91 4.79 -17.75
C ILE A 131 -3.53 5.85 -16.84
N GLU A 132 -4.85 6.05 -16.96
CA GLU A 132 -5.56 7.05 -16.18
C GLU A 132 -5.57 6.70 -14.69
N LEU A 133 -5.04 7.62 -13.90
CA LEU A 133 -4.93 7.53 -12.46
C LEU A 133 -5.70 8.70 -11.83
N ASN A 134 -6.47 8.39 -10.81
CA ASN A 134 -7.08 9.34 -9.90
C ASN A 134 -6.53 9.08 -8.50
N ASP A 135 -5.61 9.92 -8.05
CA ASP A 135 -4.99 9.85 -6.73
C ASP A 135 -5.62 10.82 -5.71
N GLY A 136 -6.76 11.43 -6.06
CA GLY A 136 -7.46 12.41 -5.23
C GLY A 136 -6.98 13.86 -5.42
N PHE A 137 -5.85 14.10 -6.09
CA PHE A 137 -5.39 15.45 -6.40
C PHE A 137 -6.03 16.00 -7.68
N ARG A 138 -6.30 17.30 -7.68
CA ARG A 138 -6.80 17.99 -8.88
C ARG A 138 -6.19 19.38 -9.03
N GLY A 139 -5.89 19.75 -10.27
CA GLY A 139 -5.27 21.01 -10.64
C GLY A 139 -3.94 20.80 -11.35
N THR A 140 -3.59 21.71 -12.27
CA THR A 140 -2.39 21.55 -13.12
C THR A 140 -1.14 22.16 -12.50
N ILE A 141 -1.25 23.36 -11.92
CA ILE A 141 -0.09 24.10 -11.39
C ILE A 141 0.12 23.78 -9.90
N LYS A 142 -0.98 23.72 -9.14
CA LYS A 142 -0.98 23.38 -7.71
C LYS A 142 -2.09 22.36 -7.47
N PRO A 143 -1.78 21.06 -7.61
CA PRO A 143 -2.76 20.01 -7.33
C PRO A 143 -3.16 20.06 -5.85
N VAL A 144 -4.47 20.09 -5.60
CA VAL A 144 -5.06 20.06 -4.25
C VAL A 144 -5.82 18.76 -4.06
N TYR A 145 -5.62 18.12 -2.92
CA TYR A 145 -6.30 16.89 -2.56
C TYR A 145 -7.77 17.13 -2.19
N ASN A 146 -8.65 16.27 -2.67
CA ASN A 146 -10.04 16.25 -2.22
C ASN A 146 -10.66 14.87 -2.46
N GLU A 147 -11.28 14.31 -1.43
CA GLU A 147 -11.93 12.99 -1.45
C GLU A 147 -13.06 12.91 -2.48
N SER A 148 -13.76 14.03 -2.74
CA SER A 148 -14.84 14.06 -3.75
C SER A 148 -14.32 13.76 -5.17
N ASN A 149 -13.02 13.89 -5.43
CA ASN A 149 -12.43 13.55 -6.72
C ASN A 149 -12.52 12.04 -7.01
N PHE A 150 -12.63 11.17 -6.01
CA PHE A 150 -12.80 9.72 -6.22
C PHE A 150 -14.17 9.33 -6.80
N GLN A 151 -15.12 10.28 -6.90
CA GLN A 151 -16.44 10.06 -7.49
C GLN A 151 -16.48 10.36 -9.00
N ILE A 152 -15.34 10.71 -9.62
CA ILE A 152 -15.26 11.08 -11.03
C ILE A 152 -15.09 9.84 -11.90
N SER A 153 -15.82 9.76 -13.01
CA SER A 153 -15.57 8.81 -14.10
C SER A 153 -15.14 9.54 -15.37
N LEU A 154 -14.33 8.87 -16.20
CA LEU A 154 -13.79 9.44 -17.44
C LEU A 154 -14.31 8.67 -18.64
N SER A 155 -14.78 9.40 -19.66
CA SER A 155 -15.18 8.83 -20.94
C SER A 155 -14.56 9.58 -22.11
N LYS A 156 -14.29 8.84 -23.20
CA LYS A 156 -13.85 9.38 -24.48
C LYS A 156 -15.03 9.37 -25.45
N ALA A 157 -15.31 10.53 -26.03
CA ALA A 157 -16.30 10.67 -27.10
C ALA A 157 -15.59 10.63 -28.46
N SER A 158 -16.06 9.75 -29.35
CA SER A 158 -15.63 9.78 -30.75
C SER A 158 -16.17 11.03 -31.45
N MET A 159 -15.29 11.85 -32.01
CA MET A 159 -15.68 13.07 -32.74
C MET A 159 -16.57 12.76 -33.96
N LEU A 160 -16.35 11.61 -34.61
CA LEU A 160 -17.06 11.23 -35.83
C LEU A 160 -18.38 10.49 -35.55
N PHE A 161 -18.38 9.60 -34.56
CA PHE A 161 -19.48 8.65 -34.36
C PHE A 161 -20.40 8.97 -33.17
N HIS A 162 -20.12 10.05 -32.43
CA HIS A 162 -20.89 10.46 -31.24
C HIS A 162 -21.05 9.35 -30.18
N LYS A 163 -20.21 8.31 -30.27
CA LYS A 163 -20.17 7.20 -29.33
C LYS A 163 -19.23 7.55 -28.19
N GLN A 164 -19.73 7.46 -26.97
CA GLN A 164 -18.92 7.56 -25.75
C GLN A 164 -18.49 6.17 -25.30
N SER A 165 -17.24 6.06 -24.87
CA SER A 165 -16.71 4.86 -24.24
C SER A 165 -15.96 5.25 -22.98
N GLU A 166 -16.30 4.60 -21.87
CA GLU A 166 -15.59 4.81 -20.61
C GLU A 166 -14.14 4.35 -20.74
N VAL A 167 -13.23 5.15 -20.19
CA VAL A 167 -11.80 4.85 -20.13
C VAL A 167 -11.53 4.16 -18.80
N PRO A 168 -10.81 3.01 -18.78
CA PRO A 168 -10.37 2.44 -17.52
C PRO A 168 -9.59 3.43 -16.68
N MET A 169 -9.92 3.48 -15.40
CA MET A 169 -9.29 4.39 -14.44
C MET A 169 -8.97 3.64 -13.14
N PHE A 170 -7.79 3.91 -12.59
CA PHE A 170 -7.40 3.45 -11.27
C PHE A 170 -7.64 4.59 -10.27
N ASN A 171 -8.45 4.35 -9.25
CA ASN A 171 -8.54 5.22 -8.08
C ASN A 171 -7.50 4.75 -7.06
N LEU A 172 -6.51 5.58 -6.72
CA LEU A 172 -5.49 5.29 -5.73
C LEU A 172 -5.80 5.99 -4.41
N ILE A 173 -6.21 5.21 -3.42
CA ILE A 173 -6.62 5.67 -2.09
C ILE A 173 -5.54 5.29 -1.08
N LYS A 174 -4.74 6.27 -0.67
CA LYS A 174 -3.65 6.10 0.30
C LYS A 174 -4.12 6.43 1.71
N VAL A 175 -4.60 5.42 2.43
CA VAL A 175 -5.23 5.59 3.75
C VAL A 175 -4.27 6.06 4.83
N HIS A 176 -2.96 5.96 4.61
CA HIS A 176 -1.91 6.49 5.51
C HIS A 176 -1.22 7.74 4.95
N GLY A 177 -1.71 8.32 3.84
CA GLY A 177 -1.07 9.48 3.20
C GLY A 177 0.11 9.08 2.31
N ALA A 178 0.95 10.04 1.94
CA ALA A 178 2.11 9.78 1.09
C ALA A 178 3.27 10.74 1.35
N VAL A 179 4.46 10.33 0.92
CA VAL A 179 5.71 11.08 1.14
C VAL A 179 5.77 12.46 0.49
N ASN A 180 4.88 12.74 -0.46
CA ASN A 180 4.76 14.05 -1.12
C ASN A 180 3.55 14.85 -0.62
N TRP A 181 2.81 14.39 0.39
CA TRP A 181 1.68 15.13 0.92
C TRP A 181 2.16 16.17 1.93
N LYS A 182 1.68 17.40 1.78
CA LYS A 182 1.99 18.52 2.67
C LYS A 182 0.73 19.30 2.99
N GLU A 183 0.56 19.69 4.25
CA GLU A 183 -0.50 20.61 4.61
C GLU A 183 -0.08 22.06 4.32
N GLN A 184 -0.90 22.77 3.54
CA GLN A 184 -0.75 24.18 3.27
C GLN A 184 -2.13 24.85 3.27
N ASN A 185 -2.32 25.87 4.13
CA ASN A 185 -3.59 26.60 4.26
C ASN A 185 -4.80 25.68 4.51
N ARG A 186 -4.64 24.67 5.40
CA ARG A 186 -5.67 23.65 5.71
C ARG A 186 -6.08 22.77 4.51
N MET A 187 -5.24 22.71 3.48
CA MET A 187 -5.43 21.84 2.32
C MET A 187 -4.21 20.97 2.16
N ILE A 188 -4.40 19.73 1.70
CA ILE A 188 -3.29 18.86 1.33
C ILE A 188 -2.88 19.17 -0.11
N VAL A 189 -1.60 19.42 -0.31
CA VAL A 189 -0.96 19.67 -1.62
C VAL A 189 0.14 18.65 -1.87
N SER A 190 0.46 18.42 -3.13
CA SER A 190 1.59 17.58 -3.53
C SER A 190 2.88 18.42 -3.60
N ASP A 191 3.87 18.10 -2.77
CA ASP A 191 5.18 18.76 -2.72
C ASP A 191 6.31 17.72 -2.63
N THR A 192 7.02 17.51 -3.73
CA THR A 192 8.15 16.55 -3.78
C THR A 192 9.44 17.12 -3.18
N LEU A 193 9.50 18.42 -2.87
CA LEU A 193 10.67 19.04 -2.25
C LEU A 193 10.87 18.61 -0.79
N LEU A 194 9.82 18.10 -0.13
CA LEU A 194 9.88 17.55 1.22
C LEU A 194 11.00 16.50 1.35
N LEU A 195 11.12 15.62 0.36
CA LEU A 195 12.14 14.57 0.32
C LEU A 195 13.57 15.14 0.26
N TRP A 196 13.75 16.25 -0.48
CA TRP A 196 15.05 16.91 -0.54
C TRP A 196 15.40 17.58 0.79
N GLU A 197 14.43 18.25 1.40
CA GLU A 197 14.60 18.92 2.70
C GLU A 197 15.04 17.92 3.77
N ILE A 198 14.33 16.80 3.91
CA ILE A 198 14.66 15.72 4.85
C ILE A 198 16.07 15.16 4.61
N GLU A 199 16.45 14.94 3.35
CA GLU A 199 17.79 14.46 3.05
C GLU A 199 18.87 15.48 3.45
N GLN A 200 18.62 16.78 3.27
CA GLN A 200 19.58 17.81 3.68
C GLN A 200 19.71 17.90 5.20
N THR A 201 18.61 17.84 5.94
CA THR A 201 18.64 17.89 7.40
C THR A 201 19.34 16.66 7.98
N LEU A 202 19.06 15.46 7.47
CA LEU A 202 19.76 14.24 7.89
C LEU A 202 21.27 14.29 7.62
N LYS A 203 21.70 14.91 6.51
CA LYS A 203 23.13 15.07 6.19
C LYS A 203 23.89 16.00 7.13
N LYS A 204 23.20 16.87 7.87
CA LYS A 204 23.83 17.78 8.85
C LYS A 204 24.10 17.10 10.19
N ILE A 205 23.42 16.00 10.48
CA ILE A 205 23.52 15.28 11.75
C ILE A 205 24.65 14.26 11.63
N ASP A 206 25.52 14.20 12.65
CA ASP A 206 26.59 13.22 12.67
C ASP A 206 26.02 11.79 12.71
N LYS A 207 26.64 10.87 11.98
CA LYS A 207 26.22 9.46 11.94
C LYS A 207 26.36 8.80 13.30
N ASP A 208 27.32 9.25 14.11
CA ASP A 208 27.58 8.74 15.46
C ASP A 208 26.44 9.11 16.44
N TYR A 209 25.54 10.02 16.05
CA TYR A 209 24.33 10.36 16.80
C TYR A 209 23.13 9.50 16.40
N PHE A 210 23.31 8.35 15.75
CA PHE A 210 22.22 7.41 15.47
C PHE A 210 22.57 6.01 15.95
N VAL A 211 21.58 5.29 16.44
CA VAL A 211 21.70 3.88 16.80
C VAL A 211 21.50 3.03 15.56
N GLU A 212 22.43 2.09 15.32
CA GLU A 212 22.25 1.07 14.29
C GLU A 212 21.21 0.05 14.75
N LEU A 213 20.13 -0.13 13.99
CA LEU A 213 19.03 -1.06 14.36
C LEU A 213 19.36 -2.54 14.08
N GLN A 214 20.48 -2.81 13.41
CA GLN A 214 20.91 -4.16 13.05
C GLN A 214 22.32 -4.41 13.56
N ASN A 215 22.60 -5.64 13.96
CA ASN A 215 23.93 -6.11 14.31
C ASN A 215 24.78 -6.32 13.05
N ALA A 216 26.11 -6.47 13.23
CA ALA A 216 27.07 -6.78 12.16
C ALA A 216 26.67 -7.97 11.26
N ASN A 217 25.88 -8.92 11.79
CA ASN A 217 25.32 -10.05 11.05
C ASN A 217 24.01 -9.75 10.28
N LYS A 218 23.60 -8.48 10.17
CA LYS A 218 22.32 -8.01 9.61
C LYS A 218 21.08 -8.56 10.29
N LYS A 219 21.21 -8.98 11.55
CA LYS A 219 20.09 -9.38 12.40
C LYS A 219 19.60 -8.16 13.18
N GLU A 220 18.29 -7.96 13.25
CA GLU A 220 17.71 -6.87 14.06
C GLU A 220 18.10 -7.01 15.53
N LYS A 221 18.46 -5.86 16.14
CA LYS A 221 18.71 -5.74 17.58
C LYS A 221 17.43 -5.92 18.38
N THR A 222 17.56 -6.18 19.67
CA THR A 222 16.48 -6.07 20.64
C THR A 222 16.28 -4.62 21.06
N PHE A 223 15.11 -4.30 21.61
CA PHE A 223 14.84 -2.95 22.12
C PHE A 223 15.80 -2.55 23.23
N ASP A 224 16.18 -3.49 24.10
CA ASP A 224 17.10 -3.24 25.21
C ASP A 224 18.52 -2.90 24.71
N GLU A 225 19.02 -3.61 23.69
CA GLU A 225 20.30 -3.29 23.04
C GLU A 225 20.30 -1.88 22.43
N VAL A 226 19.22 -1.53 21.71
CA VAL A 226 19.04 -0.20 21.11
C VAL A 226 18.96 0.87 22.18
N LYS A 227 18.28 0.59 23.31
CA LYS A 227 18.16 1.52 24.43
C LYS A 227 19.49 1.80 25.09
N THR A 228 20.30 0.79 25.38
CA THR A 228 21.63 0.98 25.99
C THR A 228 22.54 1.84 25.11
N GLU A 229 22.56 1.60 23.79
CA GLU A 229 23.35 2.43 22.86
C GLU A 229 22.81 3.87 22.79
N ALA A 230 21.50 4.06 22.84
CA ALA A 230 20.89 5.38 22.85
C ALA A 230 21.22 6.17 24.13
N GLU A 231 21.30 5.50 25.29
CA GLU A 231 21.71 6.11 26.56
C GLU A 231 23.15 6.64 26.48
N ASP A 232 24.06 5.87 25.88
CA ASP A 232 25.46 6.31 25.67
C ASP A 232 25.56 7.51 24.73
N ILE A 233 24.81 7.52 23.62
CA ILE A 233 24.78 8.64 22.67
C ILE A 233 24.16 9.88 23.31
N ALA A 234 23.10 9.72 24.11
CA ALA A 234 22.42 10.83 24.78
C ALA A 234 23.35 11.64 25.69
N LEU A 235 24.41 11.03 26.25
CA LEU A 235 25.40 11.72 27.09
C LEU A 235 26.28 12.73 26.31
N ILE A 236 26.43 12.54 25.00
CA ILE A 236 27.28 13.36 24.13
C ILE A 236 26.50 14.13 23.06
N LEU A 237 25.17 14.02 23.09
CA LEU A 237 24.28 14.62 22.10
C LEU A 237 24.28 16.16 22.26
N PRO A 238 24.53 16.93 21.18
CA PRO A 238 24.34 18.38 21.21
C PRO A 238 22.87 18.76 21.40
N ASP A 239 22.62 19.92 22.03
CA ASP A 239 21.28 20.48 22.13
C ASP A 239 20.64 20.67 20.75
N ASP A 240 19.34 20.38 20.64
CA ASP A 240 18.54 20.54 19.41
C ASP A 240 19.09 19.76 18.18
N ALA A 241 19.92 18.72 18.37
CA ALA A 241 20.59 18.00 17.29
C ALA A 241 19.64 17.46 16.21
N TYR A 242 18.44 17.01 16.58
CA TYR A 242 17.46 16.44 15.64
C TYR A 242 16.34 17.41 15.24
N LYS A 243 16.32 18.63 15.80
CA LYS A 243 15.19 19.57 15.65
C LYS A 243 14.85 19.88 14.20
N GLU A 244 15.84 20.26 13.39
CA GLU A 244 15.61 20.55 11.96
C GLU A 244 15.10 19.32 11.21
N PHE A 245 15.58 18.12 11.56
CA PHE A 245 15.13 16.87 10.95
C PHE A 245 13.69 16.56 11.31
N PHE A 246 13.31 16.65 12.59
CA PHE A 246 11.92 16.44 13.00
C PHE A 246 10.99 17.50 12.42
N GLU A 247 11.39 18.77 12.36
CA GLU A 247 10.61 19.82 11.69
C GLU A 247 10.40 19.52 10.20
N ALA A 248 11.42 19.01 9.49
CA ALA A 248 11.30 18.60 8.09
C ALA A 248 10.41 17.36 7.92
N TYR A 249 10.59 16.35 8.78
CA TYR A 249 9.83 15.09 8.77
C TYR A 249 8.34 15.33 9.04
N ASN A 250 8.03 16.13 10.07
CA ASN A 250 6.65 16.44 10.48
C ASN A 250 5.87 17.30 9.48
N LYS A 251 6.52 17.82 8.42
CA LYS A 251 5.82 18.46 7.29
C LYS A 251 5.13 17.45 6.38
N ILE A 252 5.55 16.18 6.40
CA ILE A 252 4.90 15.12 5.63
C ILE A 252 3.56 14.80 6.28
N VAL A 253 2.49 14.93 5.51
CA VAL A 253 1.16 14.49 5.92
C VAL A 253 1.03 13.00 5.68
N MET A 254 1.34 12.23 6.71
CA MET A 254 1.16 10.78 6.72
C MET A 254 0.83 10.28 8.12
N ILE A 255 0.24 9.10 8.16
CA ILE A 255 0.04 8.34 9.38
C ILE A 255 1.35 7.59 9.68
N ASN A 256 2.08 8.00 10.72
CA ASN A 256 3.26 7.28 11.21
C ASN A 256 2.88 5.87 11.69
N PRO A 257 3.76 4.88 11.62
CA PRO A 257 3.52 3.51 12.11
C PRO A 257 3.59 3.42 13.65
N THR A 258 2.61 4.00 14.35
CA THR A 258 2.44 3.97 15.82
C THR A 258 1.05 3.45 16.20
N LYS A 259 0.81 2.90 17.40
CA LYS A 259 -0.57 2.51 17.77
C LYS A 259 -1.50 3.68 18.07
N GLU A 260 -0.98 4.81 18.57
CA GLU A 260 -1.78 6.02 18.78
C GLU A 260 -1.68 6.91 17.54
N LYS A 261 -2.79 7.08 16.81
CA LYS A 261 -2.81 7.71 15.48
C LYS A 261 -3.97 8.67 15.21
N PHE A 262 -4.57 9.33 16.20
CA PHE A 262 -5.59 10.36 15.89
C PHE A 262 -5.57 11.47 16.94
N LYS A 263 -5.03 12.63 16.59
CA LYS A 263 -5.10 13.86 17.41
C LYS A 263 -5.94 14.87 16.64
N THR A 264 -7.22 14.96 17.00
CA THR A 264 -8.30 15.83 16.48
C THR A 264 -7.81 17.00 15.61
N SER A 265 -7.43 16.72 14.38
CA SER A 265 -6.89 17.70 13.42
C SER A 265 -7.56 17.55 12.06
N VAL A 266 -7.32 18.51 11.16
CA VAL A 266 -7.82 18.46 9.77
C VAL A 266 -7.32 17.19 9.06
N LEU A 267 -6.16 16.67 9.46
CA LEU A 267 -5.59 15.43 8.94
C LEU A 267 -6.46 14.21 9.28
N ASP A 268 -7.02 14.15 10.50
CA ASP A 268 -7.87 13.03 10.92
C ASP A 268 -9.15 12.97 10.08
N TYR A 269 -9.67 14.11 9.62
CA TYR A 269 -10.84 14.15 8.74
C TYR A 269 -10.53 13.46 7.40
N HIS A 270 -9.42 13.82 6.76
CA HIS A 270 -9.02 13.23 5.49
C HIS A 270 -8.84 11.71 5.63
N PHE A 271 -8.07 11.25 6.63
CA PHE A 271 -7.84 9.82 6.83
C PHE A 271 -9.13 9.06 7.19
N TYR A 272 -10.02 9.64 7.99
CA TYR A 272 -11.32 9.05 8.30
C TYR A 272 -12.18 8.88 7.04
N GLU A 273 -12.25 9.89 6.17
CA GLU A 273 -13.01 9.80 4.92
C GLU A 273 -12.40 8.78 3.96
N LEU A 274 -11.08 8.61 3.91
CA LEU A 274 -10.44 7.55 3.11
C LEU A 274 -10.80 6.15 3.61
N MET A 275 -10.80 5.94 4.93
CA MET A 275 -11.27 4.70 5.54
C MET A 275 -12.76 4.46 5.29
N ARG A 276 -13.57 5.52 5.25
CA ARG A 276 -14.98 5.45 4.89
C ARG A 276 -15.18 5.07 3.43
N ILE A 277 -14.40 5.63 2.50
CA ILE A 277 -14.41 5.22 1.08
C ILE A 277 -14.07 3.73 0.97
N TYR A 278 -13.09 3.24 1.74
CA TYR A 278 -12.77 1.82 1.81
C TYR A 278 -13.96 0.98 2.27
N SER A 279 -14.58 1.32 3.41
CA SER A 279 -15.79 0.61 3.91
C SER A 279 -16.91 0.58 2.87
N ASN A 280 -17.23 1.73 2.29
CA ASN A 280 -18.30 1.86 1.29
C ASN A 280 -18.03 1.00 0.05
N ALA A 281 -16.76 0.90 -0.38
CA ALA A 281 -16.38 0.09 -1.52
C ALA A 281 -16.57 -1.42 -1.27
N LEU A 282 -16.42 -1.87 -0.03
CA LEU A 282 -16.65 -3.26 0.37
C LEU A 282 -18.13 -3.58 0.64
N GLU A 283 -18.92 -2.59 1.04
CA GLU A 283 -20.37 -2.72 1.27
C GLU A 283 -21.18 -2.76 -0.04
N ARG A 284 -20.59 -2.37 -1.17
CA ARG A 284 -21.21 -2.47 -2.49
C ARG A 284 -21.55 -3.92 -2.83
N GLU A 285 -22.74 -4.13 -3.38
CA GLU A 285 -23.16 -5.43 -3.90
C GLU A 285 -22.22 -5.93 -5.02
N ASN A 286 -21.97 -7.24 -5.05
CA ASN A 286 -21.07 -7.88 -6.01
C ASN A 286 -19.71 -7.17 -6.05
N SER A 287 -19.04 -7.09 -4.90
CA SER A 287 -17.68 -6.53 -4.81
C SER A 287 -16.67 -7.65 -4.58
N ILE A 288 -15.48 -7.49 -5.16
CA ILE A 288 -14.33 -8.34 -4.86
C ILE A 288 -13.20 -7.49 -4.31
N LEU A 289 -12.57 -7.97 -3.24
CA LEU A 289 -11.37 -7.40 -2.66
C LEU A 289 -10.22 -8.40 -2.80
N PHE A 290 -9.17 -8.01 -3.51
CA PHE A 290 -7.92 -8.74 -3.56
C PHE A 290 -6.93 -8.12 -2.58
N VAL A 291 -6.37 -8.93 -1.68
CA VAL A 291 -5.39 -8.48 -0.68
C VAL A 291 -4.03 -9.07 -1.01
N MET A 292 -2.99 -8.23 -1.08
CA MET A 292 -1.62 -8.67 -1.38
C MET A 292 -0.58 -7.84 -0.63
N GLY A 293 0.45 -8.51 -0.08
CA GLY A 293 1.53 -7.84 0.64
C GLY A 293 1.10 -6.99 1.85
N PHE A 294 -0.11 -7.24 2.39
CA PHE A 294 -0.68 -6.56 3.55
C PHE A 294 -1.08 -7.59 4.59
N SER A 295 -0.51 -7.54 5.79
CA SER A 295 -0.66 -8.58 6.82
C SER A 295 -1.91 -8.46 7.71
N PHE A 296 -2.71 -7.39 7.55
CA PHE A 296 -3.76 -7.01 8.49
C PHE A 296 -3.29 -6.71 9.93
N ALA A 297 -2.02 -6.34 10.12
CA ALA A 297 -1.53 -5.87 11.42
C ALA A 297 -2.18 -4.54 11.86
N ASP A 298 -2.62 -3.70 10.91
CA ASP A 298 -3.43 -2.52 11.19
C ASP A 298 -4.86 -2.94 11.61
N GLU A 299 -5.12 -2.84 12.92
CA GLU A 299 -6.38 -3.29 13.52
C GLU A 299 -7.60 -2.55 12.97
N HIS A 300 -7.48 -1.27 12.58
CA HIS A 300 -8.60 -0.50 12.06
C HIS A 300 -9.03 -1.02 10.69
N ILE A 301 -8.08 -1.22 9.77
CA ILE A 301 -8.36 -1.78 8.44
C ILE A 301 -8.86 -3.22 8.55
N ALA A 302 -8.27 -4.02 9.45
CA ALA A 302 -8.72 -5.39 9.71
C ALA A 302 -10.16 -5.44 10.21
N GLN A 303 -10.53 -4.59 11.17
CA GLN A 303 -11.88 -4.52 11.71
C GLN A 303 -12.92 -4.05 10.66
N ILE A 304 -12.59 -3.04 9.85
CA ILE A 304 -13.46 -2.59 8.75
C ILE A 304 -13.69 -3.74 7.75
N THR A 305 -12.61 -4.42 7.37
CA THR A 305 -12.67 -5.54 6.40
C THR A 305 -13.51 -6.70 6.95
N LYS A 306 -13.29 -7.09 8.21
CA LYS A 306 -14.06 -8.13 8.89
C LYS A 306 -15.55 -7.77 8.96
N ARG A 307 -15.86 -6.53 9.37
CA ARG A 307 -17.25 -6.06 9.47
C ARG A 307 -17.96 -6.09 8.12
N ALA A 308 -17.29 -5.64 7.06
CA ALA A 308 -17.84 -5.69 5.71
C ALA A 308 -18.07 -7.14 5.26
N ALA A 309 -17.14 -8.05 5.56
CA ALA A 309 -17.28 -9.48 5.28
C ALA A 309 -18.49 -10.10 5.99
N ASP A 310 -18.67 -9.78 7.27
CA ASP A 310 -19.79 -10.26 8.09
C ASP A 310 -21.14 -9.66 7.65
N THR A 311 -21.16 -8.43 7.13
CA THR A 311 -22.40 -7.69 6.81
C THR A 311 -22.83 -7.84 5.35
N ASN A 312 -21.91 -8.00 4.40
CA ASN A 312 -22.20 -8.10 2.97
C ASN A 312 -21.94 -9.53 2.45
N PRO A 313 -22.99 -10.36 2.26
CA PRO A 313 -22.84 -11.72 1.75
C PRO A 313 -22.35 -11.82 0.31
N THR A 314 -22.46 -10.73 -0.47
CA THR A 314 -22.04 -10.69 -1.89
C THR A 314 -20.60 -10.21 -2.08
N LEU A 315 -19.98 -9.68 -1.03
CA LEU A 315 -18.55 -9.36 -1.02
C LEU A 315 -17.76 -10.65 -1.05
N GLN A 316 -16.75 -10.74 -1.92
CA GLN A 316 -15.74 -11.80 -1.87
C GLN A 316 -14.37 -11.18 -1.55
N ILE A 317 -13.70 -11.69 -0.52
CA ILE A 317 -12.32 -11.29 -0.18
C ILE A 317 -11.39 -12.44 -0.54
N VAL A 318 -10.31 -12.14 -1.25
CA VAL A 318 -9.27 -13.09 -1.65
C VAL A 318 -7.92 -12.55 -1.19
N VAL A 319 -7.32 -13.21 -0.20
CA VAL A 319 -6.01 -12.86 0.36
C VAL A 319 -4.94 -13.75 -0.26
N PHE A 320 -3.95 -13.16 -0.91
CA PHE A 320 -2.76 -13.86 -1.37
C PHE A 320 -1.71 -13.87 -0.25
N ALA A 321 -1.61 -14.98 0.48
CA ALA A 321 -0.63 -15.15 1.54
C ALA A 321 0.76 -15.41 0.96
N TYR A 322 1.79 -14.68 1.41
CA TYR A 322 3.11 -14.77 0.80
C TYR A 322 3.64 -16.22 0.85
N SER A 323 3.53 -16.88 2.00
CA SER A 323 3.80 -18.31 2.15
C SER A 323 2.68 -19.04 2.90
N ASP A 324 2.78 -20.37 3.01
CA ASP A 324 1.82 -21.20 3.73
C ASP A 324 1.82 -20.91 5.25
N GLU A 325 2.94 -20.46 5.80
CA GLU A 325 3.08 -20.13 7.23
C GLU A 325 2.31 -18.88 7.64
N ASP A 326 2.00 -17.97 6.70
CA ASP A 326 1.32 -16.71 6.99
C ASP A 326 -0.19 -16.90 7.26
N GLU A 327 -0.76 -18.06 6.90
CA GLU A 327 -2.21 -18.30 6.97
C GLU A 327 -2.79 -18.07 8.37
N GLU A 328 -2.14 -18.61 9.40
CA GLU A 328 -2.61 -18.46 10.78
C GLU A 328 -2.50 -17.01 11.26
N GLY A 329 -1.47 -16.28 10.80
CA GLY A 329 -1.33 -14.85 11.06
C GLY A 329 -2.52 -14.06 10.50
N TYR A 330 -2.95 -14.36 9.28
CA TYR A 330 -4.14 -13.76 8.69
C TYR A 330 -5.42 -14.08 9.46
N LYS A 331 -5.62 -15.35 9.85
CA LYS A 331 -6.81 -15.75 10.62
C LYS A 331 -6.90 -15.04 11.95
N LYS A 332 -5.77 -14.90 12.65
CA LYS A 332 -5.68 -14.19 13.93
C LYS A 332 -5.95 -12.69 13.76
N ASN A 333 -5.27 -12.03 12.83
CA ASN A 333 -5.39 -10.59 12.62
C ASN A 333 -6.81 -10.18 12.18
N LEU A 334 -7.47 -11.01 11.35
CA LEU A 334 -8.86 -10.81 10.94
C LEU A 334 -9.88 -11.34 11.96
N GLN A 335 -9.45 -12.01 13.03
CA GLN A 335 -10.31 -12.64 14.04
C GLN A 335 -11.34 -13.62 13.43
N ILE A 336 -10.87 -14.48 12.51
CA ILE A 336 -11.67 -15.48 11.78
C ILE A 336 -11.20 -16.91 12.03
N GLU A 337 -10.52 -17.18 13.15
CA GLU A 337 -10.07 -18.52 13.55
C GLU A 337 -11.24 -19.52 13.64
N HIS A 338 -12.45 -19.03 13.93
CA HIS A 338 -13.69 -19.81 13.99
C HIS A 338 -14.58 -19.62 12.75
N GLY A 339 -14.06 -19.04 11.68
CA GLY A 339 -14.80 -18.68 10.47
C GLY A 339 -15.36 -17.25 10.48
N CYS A 340 -15.94 -16.87 9.35
CA CYS A 340 -16.67 -15.60 9.19
C CYS A 340 -18.13 -15.88 8.85
N SER A 341 -19.02 -14.94 9.13
CA SER A 341 -20.47 -15.18 9.09
C SER A 341 -20.97 -15.63 7.71
N ASN A 342 -20.39 -15.08 6.64
CA ASN A 342 -20.79 -15.37 5.25
C ASN A 342 -19.83 -16.31 4.49
N ASN A 343 -18.78 -16.83 5.15
CA ASN A 343 -17.73 -17.67 4.52
C ASN A 343 -17.14 -17.07 3.22
N ASN A 344 -17.02 -15.74 3.19
CA ASN A 344 -16.64 -14.98 2.01
C ASN A 344 -15.21 -14.42 2.05
N ILE A 345 -14.40 -14.86 3.02
CA ILE A 345 -12.96 -14.60 3.08
C ILE A 345 -12.22 -15.86 2.68
N LEU A 346 -11.42 -15.78 1.62
CA LEU A 346 -10.55 -16.84 1.15
C LEU A 346 -9.10 -16.45 1.35
N ILE A 347 -8.38 -17.17 2.22
CA ILE A 347 -6.92 -17.08 2.32
C ILE A 347 -6.32 -18.14 1.40
N LEU A 348 -5.63 -17.66 0.37
CA LEU A 348 -5.02 -18.47 -0.66
C LEU A 348 -3.50 -18.53 -0.41
N THR A 349 -3.02 -19.70 -0.01
CA THR A 349 -1.59 -19.99 0.13
C THR A 349 -1.03 -20.63 -1.14
N PRO A 350 0.30 -20.63 -1.36
CA PRO A 350 0.91 -21.27 -2.53
C PRO A 350 0.51 -22.74 -2.69
N THR A 351 0.47 -23.52 -1.61
CA THR A 351 0.10 -24.93 -1.66
C THR A 351 -1.38 -25.11 -2.03
N LYS A 352 -2.29 -24.40 -1.35
CA LYS A 352 -3.74 -24.45 -1.67
C LYS A 352 -4.05 -24.03 -3.09
N PHE A 353 -3.35 -23.00 -3.59
CA PHE A 353 -3.52 -22.58 -4.98
C PHE A 353 -3.16 -23.67 -5.97
N LYS A 354 -2.03 -24.36 -5.74
CA LYS A 354 -1.58 -25.47 -6.58
C LYS A 354 -2.60 -26.59 -6.57
N GLU A 355 -2.99 -27.07 -5.40
CA GLU A 355 -3.97 -28.17 -5.25
C GLU A 355 -5.25 -27.92 -6.04
N LEU A 356 -5.77 -26.68 -6.00
CA LEU A 356 -7.01 -26.31 -6.67
C LEU A 356 -6.89 -26.10 -8.19
N ASN A 357 -5.70 -25.87 -8.73
CA ASN A 357 -5.52 -25.45 -10.13
C ASN A 357 -4.58 -26.34 -10.95
N ASN A 358 -3.86 -27.28 -10.32
CA ASN A 358 -2.82 -28.06 -10.99
C ASN A 358 -3.34 -28.93 -12.15
N GLU A 359 -4.59 -29.40 -12.09
CA GLU A 359 -5.17 -30.22 -13.17
C GLU A 359 -5.23 -29.48 -14.52
N LYS A 360 -5.57 -28.17 -14.50
CA LYS A 360 -5.76 -27.36 -15.71
C LYS A 360 -4.61 -26.39 -15.97
N TYR A 361 -3.90 -25.95 -14.92
CA TYR A 361 -2.90 -24.88 -14.98
C TYR A 361 -1.54 -25.31 -14.40
N SER A 362 -1.14 -26.57 -14.61
CA SER A 362 0.11 -27.14 -14.06
C SER A 362 1.37 -26.30 -14.34
N GLY A 363 1.48 -25.73 -15.55
CA GLY A 363 2.61 -24.88 -15.96
C GLY A 363 2.66 -23.52 -15.25
N LEU A 364 1.52 -23.02 -14.76
CA LEU A 364 1.47 -21.84 -13.89
C LEU A 364 1.79 -22.25 -12.45
N CYS A 365 1.16 -23.32 -11.96
CA CYS A 365 1.36 -23.86 -10.62
C CYS A 365 2.84 -24.16 -10.31
N SER A 366 3.62 -24.62 -11.30
CA SER A 366 5.06 -24.88 -11.14
C SER A 366 5.91 -23.62 -10.91
N LYS A 367 5.41 -22.44 -11.30
CA LYS A 367 6.09 -21.15 -11.11
C LYS A 367 5.72 -20.44 -9.82
N VAL A 368 4.68 -20.91 -9.11
CA VAL A 368 4.20 -20.30 -7.87
C VAL A 368 4.94 -20.91 -6.69
N SER A 369 5.98 -20.23 -6.19
CA SER A 369 6.67 -20.66 -4.96
C SER A 369 6.17 -19.90 -3.74
N PHE A 370 5.88 -18.62 -3.91
CA PHE A 370 5.36 -17.68 -2.92
C PHE A 370 4.54 -16.60 -3.65
N PHE A 371 3.70 -15.84 -2.95
CA PHE A 371 2.91 -14.76 -3.54
C PHE A 371 3.56 -13.38 -3.34
N ASP A 372 4.49 -13.04 -4.23
CA ASP A 372 4.90 -11.66 -4.49
C ASP A 372 4.14 -11.07 -5.69
N LEU A 373 4.31 -9.77 -5.97
CA LEU A 373 3.60 -9.12 -7.06
C LEU A 373 3.90 -9.77 -8.43
N LYS A 374 5.14 -10.21 -8.65
CA LYS A 374 5.57 -10.86 -9.89
C LYS A 374 4.83 -12.18 -10.12
N THR A 375 4.68 -13.00 -9.09
CA THR A 375 3.95 -14.27 -9.16
C THR A 375 2.45 -14.02 -9.30
N ILE A 376 1.91 -13.01 -8.61
CA ILE A 376 0.51 -12.58 -8.76
C ILE A 376 0.25 -12.10 -10.20
N ASN A 377 1.19 -11.40 -10.84
CA ASN A 377 1.06 -11.00 -12.25
C ASN A 377 0.87 -12.22 -13.17
N LEU A 378 1.58 -13.32 -12.93
CA LEU A 378 1.39 -14.54 -13.73
C LEU A 378 -0.04 -15.07 -13.63
N ILE A 379 -0.63 -15.03 -12.43
CA ILE A 379 -2.03 -15.42 -12.19
C ILE A 379 -3.00 -14.50 -12.93
N PHE A 380 -2.87 -13.19 -12.75
CA PHE A 380 -3.76 -12.23 -13.39
C PHE A 380 -3.59 -12.21 -14.90
N LYS A 381 -2.38 -12.47 -15.42
CA LYS A 381 -2.14 -12.61 -16.85
C LYS A 381 -2.85 -13.82 -17.43
N GLU A 382 -2.80 -14.96 -16.74
CA GLU A 382 -3.54 -16.16 -17.15
C GLU A 382 -5.06 -15.89 -17.15
N ILE A 383 -5.57 -15.19 -16.14
CA ILE A 383 -6.98 -14.77 -16.11
C ILE A 383 -7.32 -13.86 -17.31
N SER A 384 -6.47 -12.87 -17.60
CA SER A 384 -6.66 -11.94 -18.72
C SER A 384 -6.66 -12.63 -20.08
N ASN A 385 -5.80 -13.63 -20.28
CA ASN A 385 -5.74 -14.40 -21.51
C ASN A 385 -7.03 -15.21 -21.76
N ASN A 386 -7.69 -15.63 -20.68
CA ASN A 386 -8.91 -16.45 -20.72
C ASN A 386 -10.21 -15.61 -20.72
N ILE A 387 -10.11 -14.27 -20.79
CA ILE A 387 -11.26 -13.38 -21.01
C ILE A 387 -11.27 -13.01 -22.50
N HIS A 388 -12.30 -13.43 -23.22
CA HIS A 388 -12.43 -13.14 -24.65
C HIS A 388 -12.81 -11.66 -24.87
N SER A 389 -12.04 -10.97 -25.72
CA SER A 389 -12.41 -9.64 -26.20
C SER A 389 -13.52 -9.77 -27.24
N CYS A 390 -14.73 -9.27 -26.96
CA CYS A 390 -15.84 -9.26 -27.92
C CYS A 390 -15.73 -8.14 -28.98
N TYR A 391 -14.54 -7.81 -29.47
CA TYR A 391 -14.42 -7.08 -30.73
C TYR A 391 -14.67 -8.07 -31.89
N GLY A 392 -15.94 -8.46 -32.07
CA GLY A 392 -16.36 -9.40 -33.11
C GLY A 392 -17.57 -10.22 -32.71
N ALA A 393 -18.75 -9.61 -32.76
CA ALA A 393 -20.01 -10.27 -33.04
C ALA A 393 -20.89 -9.29 -33.82
#